data_AF-A0A7Y1XPH1-F1
#
_entry.id   AF-A0A7Y1XPH1-F1
#
_cell.length_a   1.000
_cell.length_b   1.000
_cell.length_c   1.000
_cell.angle_alpha   90.00
_cell.angle_beta   90.00
_cell.angle_gamma   90.00
#
_symmetry.space_group_name_H-M   'P 1'
#
loop_
_entity.id
_entity.type
_entity.pdbx_description
1 polymer ?
#
loop_
_entity_poly.entity_id
_entity_poly.type
_entity_poly.pdbx_seq_one_letter_code
_entity_poly.pdbx_strand_id
1 'polypeptide(L)'
;DDRDGKLKQLFFGVMDATVALTGSLNLEENGTGFVKLKMNNVTKEIPITYIVSGQLVELNGTLDIVNDFGAQAALESISKACFELHKGPDLVSKTWSDVGIDAAIYLRKK
;
A
#
# COMPACT_ATOMS: atom_id res chain seq x y z
N ASP A 1 17.35 -8.50 4.39
CA ASP A 1 16.79 -8.83 5.72
C ASP A 1 16.54 -7.63 6.63
N ASP A 2 17.40 -6.60 6.72
CA ASP A 2 17.16 -5.43 7.59
C ASP A 2 15.90 -4.61 7.22
N ARG A 3 15.71 -4.28 5.93
CA ARG A 3 14.59 -3.43 5.48
C ARG A 3 13.22 -4.03 5.74
N ASP A 4 13.00 -5.29 5.36
CA ASP A 4 11.69 -5.93 5.50
C ASP A 4 11.36 -6.17 6.98
N GLY A 5 12.37 -6.44 7.81
CA GLY A 5 12.23 -6.47 9.26
C GLY A 5 11.78 -5.12 9.82
N LYS A 6 12.42 -4.02 9.39
CA LYS A 6 12.02 -2.65 9.75
C LYS A 6 10.60 -2.31 9.28
N LEU A 7 10.19 -2.70 8.07
CA LEU A 7 8.81 -2.49 7.61
C LEU A 7 7.80 -3.25 8.49
N LYS A 8 8.08 -4.52 8.82
CA LYS A 8 7.20 -5.30 9.70
C LYS A 8 7.08 -4.70 11.09
N GLN A 9 8.18 -4.24 11.68
CA GLN A 9 8.21 -3.77 13.07
C GLN A 9 7.83 -2.30 13.22
N LEU A 10 8.36 -1.44 12.36
CA LEU A 10 8.34 0.02 12.52
C LEU A 10 7.30 0.70 11.64
N PHE A 11 6.79 0.03 10.60
CA PHE A 11 5.72 0.54 9.78
C PHE A 11 4.41 -0.20 10.06
N PHE A 12 4.31 -1.49 9.74
CA PHE A 12 3.08 -2.25 9.98
C PHE A 12 2.85 -2.53 11.47
N GLY A 13 3.91 -2.83 12.24
CA GLY A 13 3.82 -3.19 13.65
C GLY A 13 3.39 -2.04 14.58
N VAL A 14 3.40 -0.79 14.09
CA VAL A 14 2.92 0.38 14.84
C VAL A 14 1.51 0.81 14.43
N MET A 15 0.94 0.18 13.39
CA MET A 15 -0.45 0.36 12.99
C MET A 15 -1.38 -0.56 13.79
N ASP A 16 -2.64 -0.18 13.91
CA ASP A 16 -3.66 -0.96 14.61
C ASP A 16 -4.21 -2.10 13.71
N ALA A 17 -4.39 -3.28 14.30
CA ALA A 17 -4.98 -4.46 13.67
C ALA A 17 -4.38 -4.87 12.29
N THR A 18 -3.06 -4.78 12.11
CA THR A 18 -2.35 -5.02 10.83
C THR A 18 -1.65 -6.37 10.72
N VAL A 19 -1.97 -7.34 11.58
CA VAL A 19 -1.42 -8.71 11.50
C VAL A 19 -1.68 -9.33 10.12
N ALA A 20 -2.81 -8.99 9.50
CA ALA A 20 -3.10 -9.28 8.10
C ALA A 20 -3.80 -8.08 7.45
N LEU A 21 -3.37 -7.73 6.24
CA LEU A 21 -4.13 -6.85 5.37
C LEU A 21 -5.18 -7.68 4.65
N THR A 22 -6.43 -7.26 4.73
CA THR A 22 -7.56 -7.95 4.10
C THR A 22 -8.29 -7.00 3.18
N GLY A 23 -8.81 -7.51 2.07
CA GLY A 23 -9.58 -6.69 1.15
C GLY A 23 -10.35 -7.50 0.12
N SER A 24 -11.06 -6.80 -0.75
CA SER A 24 -11.78 -7.35 -1.88
C SER A 24 -11.57 -6.49 -3.13
N LEU A 25 -11.48 -7.15 -4.28
CA LEU A 25 -11.38 -6.51 -5.58
C LEU A 25 -12.78 -6.41 -6.21
N ASN A 26 -13.17 -5.21 -6.63
CA ASN A 26 -14.41 -4.95 -7.36
C ASN A 26 -14.04 -4.35 -8.71
N LEU A 27 -14.45 -5.00 -9.80
CA LEU A 27 -14.17 -4.59 -11.17
C LEU A 27 -15.45 -4.11 -11.85
N GLU A 28 -15.34 -3.03 -12.62
CA GLU A 28 -16.42 -2.42 -13.41
C GLU A 28 -16.16 -2.63 -14.91
N GLU A 29 -17.21 -2.70 -15.73
CA GLU A 29 -17.12 -3.14 -17.15
C GLU A 29 -16.25 -2.25 -18.07
N ASN A 30 -15.87 -1.06 -17.62
CA ASN A 30 -15.13 -0.03 -18.36
C ASN A 30 -13.61 -0.03 -18.09
N GLY A 31 -13.07 -1.04 -17.41
CA GLY A 31 -11.65 -1.08 -17.04
C GLY A 31 -11.31 -0.26 -15.79
N THR A 32 -12.32 0.17 -15.02
CA THR A 32 -12.14 0.81 -13.70
C THR A 32 -12.66 -0.09 -12.59
N GLY A 33 -12.39 0.28 -11.35
CA GLY A 33 -12.93 -0.42 -10.20
C GLY A 33 -12.31 0.11 -8.92
N PHE A 34 -12.41 -0.68 -7.87
CA PHE A 34 -11.75 -0.35 -6.61
C PHE A 34 -11.31 -1.60 -5.85
N VAL A 35 -10.23 -1.43 -5.09
CA VAL A 35 -9.82 -2.36 -4.05
C VAL A 35 -10.36 -1.83 -2.73
N LYS A 36 -11.26 -2.59 -2.10
CA LYS A 36 -11.66 -2.32 -0.72
C LYS A 36 -10.60 -2.91 0.20
N LEU A 37 -9.80 -2.06 0.83
CA LEU A 37 -8.68 -2.45 1.68
C LEU A 37 -8.95 -2.05 3.14
N LYS A 38 -8.70 -2.96 4.08
CA LYS A 38 -8.62 -2.63 5.50
C LYS A 38 -7.16 -2.62 5.96
N MET A 39 -6.73 -1.49 6.50
CA MET A 39 -5.38 -1.27 7.06
C MET A 39 -5.46 -0.23 8.19
N ASN A 40 -4.63 -0.38 9.23
CA ASN A 40 -4.65 0.50 10.40
C ASN A 40 -6.05 0.66 11.03
N ASN A 41 -6.81 -0.45 11.07
CA ASN A 41 -8.22 -0.52 11.45
C ASN A 41 -9.19 0.41 10.65
N VAL A 42 -8.73 1.04 9.57
CA VAL A 42 -9.53 1.86 8.65
C VAL A 42 -9.82 1.06 7.38
N THR A 43 -11.04 1.16 6.85
CA THR A 43 -11.41 0.56 5.56
C THR A 43 -11.60 1.66 4.52
N LYS A 44 -10.96 1.51 3.36
CA LYS A 44 -11.06 2.43 2.23
C LYS A 44 -11.28 1.69 0.92
N GLU A 45 -11.96 2.36 0.00
CA GLU A 45 -12.11 1.92 -1.38
C GLU A 45 -11.12 2.72 -2.22
N ILE A 46 -10.05 2.05 -2.65
CA ILE A 46 -8.96 2.65 -3.43
C ILE A 46 -9.29 2.46 -4.91
N PRO A 47 -9.49 3.55 -5.68
CA PRO A 47 -9.75 3.45 -7.11
C PRO A 47 -8.58 2.77 -7.83
N ILE A 48 -8.92 1.91 -8.78
CA ILE A 48 -7.96 1.23 -9.64
C ILE A 48 -8.40 1.32 -11.10
N THR A 49 -7.43 1.16 -11.98
CA THR A 49 -7.65 0.81 -13.38
C THR A 49 -7.14 -0.60 -13.61
N TYR A 50 -7.71 -1.31 -14.58
CA TYR A 50 -7.26 -2.65 -14.90
C TYR A 50 -7.38 -2.98 -16.39
N ILE A 51 -6.58 -3.94 -16.83
CA ILE A 51 -6.58 -4.50 -18.17
C ILE A 51 -6.77 -6.01 -18.06
N VAL A 52 -7.57 -6.58 -18.97
CA VAL A 52 -7.78 -8.03 -19.08
C VAL A 52 -7.18 -8.56 -20.37
N SER A 53 -6.26 -9.50 -20.24
CA SER A 53 -5.58 -10.18 -21.34
C SER A 53 -5.79 -11.69 -21.20
N GLY A 54 -6.91 -12.18 -21.74
CA GLY A 54 -7.31 -13.58 -21.61
C GLY A 54 -7.67 -13.95 -20.16
N GLN A 55 -6.79 -14.69 -19.48
CA GLN A 55 -6.95 -15.06 -18.06
C GLN A 55 -6.16 -14.16 -17.11
N LEU A 56 -5.36 -13.24 -17.63
CA LEU A 56 -4.56 -12.31 -16.83
C LEU A 56 -5.35 -11.02 -16.61
N VAL A 57 -5.46 -10.59 -15.36
CA VAL A 57 -5.95 -9.28 -14.94
C VAL A 57 -4.78 -8.51 -14.34
N GLU A 58 -4.44 -7.38 -14.94
CA GLU A 58 -3.41 -6.47 -14.43
C GLU A 58 -4.10 -5.21 -13.92
N LEU A 59 -3.86 -4.85 -12.66
CA LEU A 59 -4.45 -3.66 -12.05
C LEU A 59 -3.38 -2.71 -11.53
N ASN A 60 -3.70 -1.42 -11.56
CA ASN A 60 -2.86 -0.34 -11.06
C ASN A 60 -3.74 0.65 -10.28
N GLY A 61 -3.23 1.17 -9.17
CA GLY A 61 -3.85 2.24 -8.39
C GLY A 61 -2.85 2.94 -7.49
N THR A 62 -3.31 3.99 -6.82
CA THR A 62 -2.50 4.75 -5.87
C THR A 62 -3.32 5.00 -4.61
N LEU A 63 -2.69 4.91 -3.46
CA LEU A 63 -3.25 5.34 -2.18
C LEU A 63 -2.30 6.31 -1.48
N ASP A 64 -2.84 7.09 -0.55
CA ASP A 64 -2.05 7.87 0.40
C ASP A 64 -2.20 7.24 1.79
N ILE A 65 -1.13 6.64 2.30
CA ILE A 65 -1.12 5.94 3.60
C ILE A 65 -1.66 6.82 4.74
N VAL A 66 -1.34 8.12 4.73
CA VAL A 66 -1.67 9.06 5.81
C VAL A 66 -3.12 9.49 5.70
N ASN A 67 -3.53 9.94 4.52
CA ASN A 67 -4.86 10.50 4.29
C ASN A 67 -5.94 9.40 4.23
N ASP A 68 -5.60 8.23 3.67
CA ASP A 68 -6.53 7.11 3.54
C ASP A 68 -6.63 6.28 4.82
N PHE A 69 -5.51 6.06 5.52
CA PHE A 69 -5.49 5.11 6.64
C PHE A 69 -5.08 5.74 7.98
N GLY A 70 -4.84 7.05 8.05
CA GLY A 70 -4.45 7.72 9.28
C GLY A 70 -3.09 7.25 9.83
N ALA A 71 -2.23 6.72 8.98
CA ALA A 71 -1.01 6.03 9.37
C ALA A 71 0.23 6.94 9.47
N GLN A 72 0.03 8.19 9.89
CA GLN A 72 1.12 9.18 10.08
C GLN A 72 2.21 8.65 11.02
N ALA A 73 1.82 8.07 12.16
CA ALA A 73 2.77 7.53 13.13
C ALA A 73 3.64 6.40 12.55
N ALA A 74 3.08 5.58 11.65
CA ALA A 74 3.82 4.54 10.96
C ALA A 74 4.85 5.11 9.97
N LEU A 75 4.44 6.10 9.19
CA LEU A 75 5.32 6.77 8.23
C LEU A 75 6.48 7.48 8.93
N GLU A 76 6.21 8.17 10.04
CA GLU A 76 7.23 8.84 10.85
C GLU A 76 8.19 7.84 11.51
N SER A 77 7.66 6.73 12.04
CA SER A 77 8.45 5.69 12.69
C SER A 77 9.49 5.08 11.74
N ILE A 78 9.08 4.67 10.53
CA ILE A 78 10.02 4.13 9.54
C ILE A 78 10.98 5.20 9.00
N SER A 79 10.49 6.42 8.74
CA SER A 79 11.32 7.54 8.27
C SER A 79 12.44 7.86 9.25
N LYS A 80 12.13 7.90 10.55
CA LYS A 80 13.11 8.14 11.62
C LYS A 80 14.16 7.04 11.70
N ALA A 81 13.74 5.77 11.62
CA ALA A 81 14.67 4.63 11.71
C ALA A 81 15.63 4.53 10.52
N CYS A 82 15.26 5.12 9.39
CA CYS A 82 16.02 5.13 8.15
C CYS A 82 16.66 6.50 7.85
N PHE A 83 16.49 7.49 8.74
CA PHE A 83 16.88 8.89 8.49
C PHE A 83 18.34 9.04 8.07
N GLU A 84 19.28 8.46 8.83
CA GLU A 84 20.71 8.61 8.55
C GLU A 84 21.13 7.99 7.21
N LEU A 85 20.43 6.94 6.77
CA LEU A 85 20.71 6.26 5.51
C LEU A 85 20.03 6.94 4.31
N HIS A 86 19.00 7.74 4.56
CA HIS A 86 18.13 8.31 3.51
C HIS A 86 18.03 9.84 3.55
N LYS A 87 18.87 10.51 4.35
CA LYS A 87 19.02 11.97 4.30
C LYS A 87 19.86 12.37 3.08
N GLY A 88 19.41 13.41 2.38
CA GLY A 88 20.17 14.03 1.31
C GLY A 88 21.34 14.87 1.84
N PRO A 89 22.17 15.43 0.95
CA PRO A 89 23.19 16.43 1.30
C PRO A 89 22.60 17.68 1.97
N ASP A 90 21.30 17.93 1.78
CA ASP A 90 20.51 18.97 2.43
C ASP A 90 20.06 18.60 3.86
N LEU A 91 20.47 17.44 4.37
CA LEU A 91 20.07 16.86 5.65
C LEU A 91 18.57 16.53 5.75
N VAL A 92 17.85 16.46 4.62
CA VAL A 92 16.42 16.12 4.58
C VAL A 92 16.27 14.66 4.18
N SER A 93 15.60 13.87 5.03
CA SER A 93 15.13 12.52 4.67
C SER A 93 13.72 12.61 4.08
N LYS A 94 13.51 11.99 2.92
CA LYS A 94 12.22 11.99 2.21
C LYS A 94 11.58 10.62 2.28
N THR A 95 10.36 10.57 2.82
CA THR A 95 9.49 9.39 2.80
C THR A 95 8.11 9.87 2.37
N TRP A 96 7.58 9.33 1.29
CA TRP A 96 6.29 9.76 0.72
C TRP A 96 5.13 8.96 1.31
N SER A 97 3.98 9.60 1.48
CA SER A 97 2.73 8.93 1.86
C SER A 97 2.06 8.24 0.68
N ASP A 98 2.33 8.71 -0.54
CA ASP A 98 1.86 8.13 -1.79
C ASP A 98 2.48 6.75 -2.05
N VAL A 99 1.63 5.75 -2.28
CA VAL A 99 2.04 4.37 -2.56
C VAL A 99 1.28 3.85 -3.78
N GLY A 100 2.04 3.39 -4.78
CA GLY A 100 1.49 2.66 -5.92
C GLY A 100 1.12 1.23 -5.55
N ILE A 101 0.03 0.74 -6.13
CA ILE A 101 -0.46 -0.63 -5.98
C ILE A 101 -0.58 -1.25 -7.36
N ASP A 102 0.19 -2.31 -7.58
CA ASP A 102 0.17 -3.08 -8.81
C ASP A 102 -0.07 -4.55 -8.49
N ALA A 103 -0.93 -5.22 -9.28
CA ALA A 103 -1.09 -6.66 -9.17
C ALA A 103 -1.36 -7.31 -10.53
N ALA A 104 -0.77 -8.49 -10.73
CA ALA A 104 -1.01 -9.38 -11.85
C ALA A 104 -1.68 -10.66 -11.34
N ILE A 105 -2.94 -10.87 -11.72
CA ILE A 105 -3.80 -11.92 -11.20
C ILE A 105 -4.21 -12.85 -12.34
N TYR A 106 -3.86 -14.14 -12.22
CA TYR A 106 -4.32 -15.17 -13.15
C TYR A 106 -5.63 -15.79 -12.65
N LEU A 107 -6.70 -15.61 -13.41
CA LEU A 107 -8.00 -16.20 -13.13
C LEU A 107 -7.96 -17.71 -13.44
N ARG A 108 -8.38 -18.52 -12.46
CA ARG A 108 -8.58 -19.96 -12.68
C ARG A 108 -9.92 -20.16 -13.39
N LYS A 109 -9.95 -20.98 -14.44
CA LYS A 109 -11.20 -21.49 -15.00
C LYS A 109 -11.94 -22.28 -13.92
N LYS A 110 -13.23 -22.02 -13.78
CA LYS A 110 -14.13 -22.88 -13.01
C LYS A 110 -14.37 -24.18 -13.76
#